data_AF-A0A538MHG8-F1
#
_entry.id   AF-A0A538MHG8-F1
#
_cell.length_a   1.000
_cell.length_b   1.000
_cell.length_c   1.000
_cell.angle_alpha   90.00
_cell.angle_beta   90.00
_cell.angle_gamma   90.00
#
_symmetry.space_group_name_H-M   'P 1'
#
loop_
_entity.id
_entity.type
_entity.pdbx_description
1 polymer ?
#
loop_
_entity_poly.entity_id
_entity_poly.type
_entity_poly.pdbx_seq_one_letter_code
_entity_poly.pdbx_strand_id
1 'polypeptide(L)'
;MIPGRRGTLRRPALYMAIALLVLSACTARASETPADRPNISATPTVAPLEPQVVNANAFTTRTPIKHVVFVVKENRTFDDLFGTFPGANGVSFGMDHGTKRPLIPGTAGRLPSDIPHCYQCAIQAWDHGKMDGFDQPPTGKWAYSQLHRSQLPNYWRWAERNVLFDDFFSSAWGPSFPNHLYTIAAQSAEARDNPRRPPKSMSNTFGCDAPPEQKVERYDSQGHVGLVPPCFDFRTEGDVLNRAHIPWAYYAATERQRGYIWSAYSAIDRYRNDP
;
A
#
# COMPACT_ATOMS: atom_id res chain seq x y z
N MET A 1 -46.11 48.71 19.56
CA MET A 1 -46.47 49.32 20.86
C MET A 1 -45.45 48.83 21.88
N ILE A 2 -44.53 49.71 22.30
CA ILE A 2 -43.60 49.52 23.43
C ILE A 2 -44.33 50.00 24.69
N PRO A 3 -44.28 49.24 25.81
CA PRO A 3 -43.48 49.63 27.00
C PRO A 3 -42.86 48.39 27.70
N GLY A 4 -41.76 48.43 28.46
CA GLY A 4 -41.02 49.52 29.08
C GLY A 4 -41.06 49.43 30.63
N ARG A 5 -39.91 49.11 31.25
CA ARG A 5 -39.49 49.30 32.68
C ARG A 5 -39.93 48.24 33.70
N ARG A 6 -39.22 47.97 34.81
CA ARG A 6 -37.83 48.13 35.34
C ARG A 6 -37.88 47.45 36.73
N GLY A 7 -36.82 46.79 37.19
CA GLY A 7 -36.70 46.37 38.59
C GLY A 7 -35.40 45.62 38.89
N THR A 8 -34.49 46.28 39.60
CA THR A 8 -33.13 45.86 39.98
C THR A 8 -33.05 45.36 41.44
N LEU A 9 -31.86 44.86 41.82
CA LEU A 9 -31.29 44.61 43.18
C LEU A 9 -31.45 43.15 43.65
N ARG A 10 -30.48 42.43 44.24
CA ARG A 10 -29.12 42.69 44.75
C ARG A 10 -28.40 41.33 44.95
N ARG A 11 -27.08 41.28 44.78
CA ARG A 11 -26.16 40.21 45.30
C ARG A 11 -25.66 40.58 46.71
N PRO A 12 -25.27 39.60 47.54
CA PRO A 12 -23.83 39.42 47.86
C PRO A 12 -23.43 37.92 47.86
N ALA A 13 -22.30 37.52 47.25
CA ALA A 13 -20.93 37.49 47.78
C ALA A 13 -20.76 36.56 49.00
N LEU A 14 -20.18 35.38 48.77
CA LEU A 14 -19.51 34.58 49.80
C LEU A 14 -18.08 34.28 49.32
N TYR A 15 -17.13 34.97 49.95
CA TYR A 15 -15.70 34.66 49.88
C TYR A 15 -15.38 33.63 50.95
N MET A 16 -14.60 32.61 50.61
CA MET A 16 -13.78 31.94 51.62
C MET A 16 -12.49 31.44 50.98
N ALA A 17 -11.42 32.16 51.25
CA ALA A 17 -10.04 31.75 51.03
C ALA A 17 -9.60 30.91 52.24
N ILE A 18 -8.98 29.75 52.02
CA ILE A 18 -8.15 29.07 53.03
C ILE A 18 -6.85 28.61 52.38
N ALA A 19 -5.79 28.84 53.15
CA ALA A 19 -4.38 28.84 52.82
C ALA A 19 -3.80 27.51 52.32
N LEU A 20 -2.85 27.62 51.38
CA LEU A 20 -1.90 26.58 51.02
C LEU A 20 -0.77 26.55 52.05
N LEU A 21 -0.70 25.47 52.83
CA LEU A 21 0.48 25.12 53.63
C LEU A 21 1.26 24.03 52.89
N VAL A 22 2.49 24.37 52.52
CA VAL A 22 3.50 23.45 51.99
C VAL A 22 4.08 22.66 53.16
N LEU A 23 3.95 21.33 53.13
CA LEU A 23 4.73 20.42 53.96
C LEU A 23 5.27 19.30 53.07
N SER A 24 6.57 19.39 52.81
CA SER A 24 7.40 18.32 52.27
C SER A 24 7.71 17.34 53.40
N ALA A 25 7.39 16.07 53.21
CA ALA A 25 8.03 14.96 53.93
C ALA A 25 7.93 13.68 53.09
N CYS A 26 9.09 13.19 52.66
CA CYS A 26 9.29 11.89 52.05
C CYS A 26 8.82 10.75 52.97
N THR A 27 8.18 9.72 52.42
CA THR A 27 8.73 8.34 52.28
C THR A 27 7.60 7.35 52.01
N ALA A 28 7.77 6.58 50.91
CA ALA A 28 7.50 5.14 50.76
C ALA A 28 7.04 4.87 49.33
N ARG A 29 7.96 4.33 48.53
CA ARG A 29 7.67 3.73 47.23
C ARG A 29 6.63 2.63 47.43
N ALA A 30 5.43 2.83 46.90
CA ALA A 30 4.58 1.71 46.52
C ALA A 30 5.12 1.18 45.19
N SER A 31 5.69 -0.01 45.23
CA SER A 31 6.15 -0.77 44.07
C SER A 31 4.95 -1.12 43.19
N GLU A 32 4.70 -0.31 42.16
CA GLU A 32 3.96 -0.78 41.01
C GLU A 32 4.89 -1.69 40.21
N THR A 33 4.68 -3.00 40.32
CA THR A 33 5.19 -3.96 39.35
C THR A 33 4.62 -3.59 37.98
N PRO A 34 5.44 -3.16 37.00
CA PRO A 34 4.94 -3.04 35.63
C PRO A 34 4.61 -4.45 35.16
N ALA A 35 3.38 -4.66 34.73
CA ALA A 35 3.02 -5.87 34.01
C ALA A 35 4.02 -6.05 32.85
N ASP A 36 4.66 -7.20 32.86
CA ASP A 36 5.69 -7.65 31.93
C ASP A 36 5.13 -7.59 30.50
N ARG A 37 5.27 -6.44 29.85
CA ARG A 37 5.11 -6.34 28.41
C ARG A 37 6.38 -6.95 27.84
N PRO A 38 6.31 -8.00 27.01
CA PRO A 38 7.51 -8.51 26.37
C PRO A 38 8.18 -7.35 25.63
N ASN A 39 9.34 -6.97 26.15
CA ASN A 39 10.20 -5.98 25.54
C ASN A 39 10.76 -6.67 24.28
N ILE A 40 10.05 -6.55 23.15
CA ILE A 40 10.57 -6.91 21.84
C ILE A 40 11.65 -5.86 21.51
N SER A 41 12.78 -6.00 22.18
CA SER A 41 14.01 -5.29 21.93
C SER A 41 14.96 -6.25 21.22
N ALA A 42 14.78 -6.34 19.91
CA ALA A 42 15.84 -6.73 18.98
C ALA A 42 15.65 -5.85 17.73
N THR A 43 16.20 -4.65 17.79
CA THR A 43 16.30 -3.78 16.61
C THR A 43 17.59 -4.21 15.91
N PRO A 44 17.58 -4.81 14.71
CA PRO A 44 18.54 -4.35 13.74
C PRO A 44 18.05 -2.96 13.35
N THR A 45 18.64 -1.93 13.97
CA THR A 45 18.62 -0.61 13.35
C THR A 45 19.47 -0.78 12.11
N VAL A 46 18.86 -1.24 11.02
CA VAL A 46 19.49 -1.10 9.71
C VAL A 46 19.53 0.40 9.50
N ALA A 47 20.64 1.02 9.90
CA ALA A 47 20.96 2.36 9.43
C ALA A 47 20.71 2.34 7.92
N PRO A 48 19.96 3.29 7.35
CA PRO A 48 19.73 3.30 5.92
C PRO A 48 21.10 3.18 5.28
N LEU A 49 21.33 2.07 4.56
CA LEU A 49 22.61 1.82 3.90
C LEU A 49 22.87 3.03 3.04
N GLU A 50 23.89 3.82 3.37
CA GLU A 50 24.29 4.91 2.48
C GLU A 50 24.59 4.26 1.13
N PRO A 51 23.97 4.76 0.03
CA PRO A 51 24.19 4.17 -1.27
C PRO A 51 25.68 4.17 -1.57
N GLN A 52 26.26 2.99 -1.78
CA GLN A 52 27.66 2.91 -2.16
C GLN A 52 27.82 3.58 -3.52
N VAL A 53 28.80 4.49 -3.62
CA VAL A 53 29.15 5.09 -4.90
C VAL A 53 29.82 4.02 -5.75
N VAL A 54 29.14 3.60 -6.81
CA VAL A 54 29.66 2.59 -7.74
C VAL A 54 30.05 3.23 -9.06
N ASN A 55 31.23 2.88 -9.58
CA ASN A 55 31.60 3.21 -10.95
C ASN A 55 30.81 2.34 -11.94
N ALA A 56 29.68 2.85 -12.42
CA ALA A 56 28.79 2.13 -13.32
C ALA A 56 29.44 1.74 -14.67
N ASN A 57 30.51 2.43 -15.08
CA ASN A 57 31.26 2.08 -16.29
C ASN A 57 32.08 0.80 -16.14
N ALA A 58 32.28 0.30 -14.92
CA ALA A 58 32.91 -1.01 -14.69
C ALA A 58 32.02 -2.18 -15.14
N PHE A 59 30.72 -1.97 -15.35
CA PHE A 59 29.77 -3.01 -15.74
C PHE A 59 29.47 -2.96 -17.24
N THR A 60 29.60 -4.11 -17.91
CA THR A 60 29.26 -4.24 -19.34
C THR A 60 27.74 -4.42 -19.50
N THR A 61 27.13 -3.67 -20.42
CA THR A 61 25.68 -3.68 -20.68
C THR A 61 25.42 -3.80 -22.19
N ARG A 62 24.31 -4.44 -22.58
CA ARG A 62 23.92 -4.58 -24.00
C ARG A 62 23.49 -3.26 -24.64
N THR A 63 23.04 -2.31 -23.84
CA THR A 63 22.62 -0.97 -24.24
C THR A 63 23.45 0.08 -23.49
N PRO A 64 23.38 1.37 -23.87
CA PRO A 64 24.01 2.44 -23.10
C PRO A 64 23.47 2.64 -21.68
N ILE A 65 22.36 1.99 -21.31
CA ILE A 65 21.74 2.14 -19.98
C ILE A 65 22.62 1.48 -18.91
N LYS A 66 23.05 2.26 -17.92
CA LYS A 66 23.84 1.81 -16.77
C LYS A 66 23.07 1.76 -15.45
N HIS A 67 21.99 2.52 -15.36
CA HIS A 67 21.16 2.60 -14.17
C HIS A 67 19.70 2.42 -14.56
N VAL A 68 19.01 1.55 -13.84
CA VAL A 68 17.57 1.35 -13.95
C VAL A 68 16.97 1.70 -12.60
N VAL A 69 16.02 2.62 -12.60
CA VAL A 69 15.22 2.95 -11.41
C VAL A 69 13.80 2.53 -11.69
N PHE A 70 13.31 1.53 -10.96
CA PHE A 70 11.96 1.04 -11.11
C PHE A 70 11.07 1.59 -10.00
N VAL A 71 10.11 2.46 -10.37
CA VAL A 71 9.17 3.07 -9.42
C VAL A 71 7.82 2.35 -9.52
N VAL A 72 7.53 1.51 -8.53
CA VAL A 72 6.28 0.76 -8.45
C VAL A 72 5.21 1.60 -7.74
N LYS A 73 4.04 1.72 -8.36
CA LYS A 73 2.88 2.46 -7.85
C LYS A 73 1.72 1.52 -7.54
N GLU A 74 0.70 2.06 -6.87
CA GLU A 74 -0.44 1.29 -6.36
C GLU A 74 -1.78 1.79 -6.90
N ASN A 75 -2.69 0.82 -7.07
CA ASN A 75 -4.16 0.92 -7.17
C ASN A 75 -4.74 1.90 -8.21
N ARG A 76 -4.17 1.90 -9.42
CA ARG A 76 -4.68 2.69 -10.56
C ARG A 76 -4.56 1.90 -11.86
N THR A 77 -5.64 1.82 -12.64
CA THR A 77 -5.61 1.22 -13.98
C THR A 77 -5.02 2.21 -15.00
N PHE A 78 -4.68 1.71 -16.19
CA PHE A 78 -4.25 2.55 -17.30
C PHE A 78 -5.33 3.58 -17.66
N ASP A 79 -6.57 3.13 -17.86
CA ASP A 79 -7.69 4.02 -18.19
C ASP A 79 -7.91 5.11 -17.15
N ASP A 80 -7.78 4.82 -15.85
CA ASP A 80 -7.94 5.83 -14.80
C ASP A 80 -6.88 6.94 -14.91
N LEU A 81 -5.64 6.64 -15.32
CA LEU A 81 -4.56 7.65 -15.38
C LEU A 81 -4.38 8.29 -16.77
N PHE A 82 -4.52 7.50 -17.82
CA PHE A 82 -4.08 7.82 -19.18
C PHE A 82 -5.12 7.49 -20.25
N GLY A 83 -6.34 7.04 -19.89
CA GLY A 83 -7.37 6.74 -20.88
C GLY A 83 -7.78 7.94 -21.75
N THR A 84 -7.54 9.16 -21.26
CA THR A 84 -7.76 10.41 -22.01
C THR A 84 -6.51 11.00 -22.66
N PHE A 85 -5.36 10.30 -22.58
CA PHE A 85 -4.11 10.74 -23.20
C PHE A 85 -4.20 10.64 -24.72
N PRO A 86 -3.78 11.67 -25.50
CA PRO A 86 -3.91 11.66 -26.95
C PRO A 86 -3.19 10.47 -27.60
N GLY A 87 -3.94 9.65 -28.35
CA GLY A 87 -3.40 8.50 -29.08
C GLY A 87 -3.23 7.23 -28.23
N ALA A 88 -3.56 7.25 -26.94
CA ALA A 88 -3.55 6.05 -26.10
C ALA A 88 -4.73 5.13 -26.41
N ASN A 89 -4.52 3.82 -26.21
CA ASN A 89 -5.57 2.80 -26.18
C ASN A 89 -6.45 2.92 -24.92
N GLY A 90 -7.24 3.99 -24.84
CA GLY A 90 -8.14 4.28 -23.73
C GLY A 90 -9.63 4.24 -24.09
N VAL A 91 -10.48 4.06 -23.08
CA VAL A 91 -11.94 4.07 -23.26
C VAL A 91 -12.56 5.44 -22.94
N SER A 92 -13.69 5.76 -23.58
CA SER A 92 -14.49 6.98 -23.35
C SER A 92 -15.78 6.73 -22.56
N PHE A 93 -16.14 5.47 -22.36
CA PHE A 93 -17.25 5.00 -21.54
C PHE A 93 -16.87 3.64 -20.96
N GLY A 94 -17.45 3.27 -19.82
CA GLY A 94 -17.40 1.89 -19.32
C GLY A 94 -18.66 1.12 -19.70
N MET A 95 -18.58 -0.20 -19.69
CA MET A 95 -19.75 -1.06 -19.78
C MET A 95 -20.15 -1.52 -18.38
N ASP A 96 -21.44 -1.58 -18.11
CA ASP A 96 -22.03 -1.97 -16.83
C ASP A 96 -23.26 -2.85 -17.11
N HIS A 97 -23.08 -4.17 -16.99
CA HIS A 97 -24.10 -5.17 -17.30
C HIS A 97 -24.81 -4.92 -18.64
N GLY A 98 -24.04 -4.79 -19.72
CA GLY A 98 -24.51 -4.48 -21.07
C GLY A 98 -24.93 -3.03 -21.32
N THR A 99 -24.88 -2.15 -20.32
CA THR A 99 -25.27 -0.73 -20.44
C THR A 99 -24.04 0.16 -20.50
N LYS A 100 -24.01 1.14 -21.43
CA LYS A 100 -22.94 2.15 -21.48
C LYS A 100 -23.07 3.12 -20.31
N ARG A 101 -21.98 3.34 -19.59
CA ARG A 101 -21.87 4.27 -18.47
C ARG A 101 -20.85 5.36 -18.77
N PRO A 102 -21.21 6.66 -18.63
CA PRO A 102 -20.24 7.74 -18.78
C PRO A 102 -19.19 7.67 -17.67
N LEU A 103 -17.94 8.02 -18.01
CA LEU A 103 -16.85 8.09 -17.05
C LEU A 103 -16.91 9.41 -16.30
N ILE A 104 -16.79 9.34 -14.97
CA ILE A 104 -16.80 10.52 -14.10
C ILE A 104 -15.36 11.02 -13.88
N PRO A 105 -15.17 12.31 -13.54
CA PRO A 105 -13.86 12.79 -13.11
C PRO A 105 -13.35 12.01 -11.89
N GLY A 106 -12.13 11.47 -12.00
CA GLY A 106 -11.43 10.78 -10.92
C GLY A 106 -10.90 11.73 -9.85
N THR A 107 -10.19 11.19 -8.86
CA THR A 107 -9.57 11.98 -7.78
C THR A 107 -8.05 12.03 -7.95
N ALA A 108 -7.47 13.23 -8.01
CA ALA A 108 -6.01 13.43 -8.11
C ALA A 108 -5.20 12.83 -6.93
N GLY A 109 -5.87 12.51 -5.83
CA GLY A 109 -5.28 11.87 -4.65
C GLY A 109 -5.85 10.48 -4.37
N ARG A 110 -5.89 10.13 -3.07
CA ARG A 110 -6.49 8.89 -2.59
C ARG A 110 -7.97 8.85 -2.97
N LEU A 111 -8.44 7.71 -3.48
CA LEU A 111 -9.87 7.49 -3.67
C LEU A 111 -10.63 7.65 -2.35
N PRO A 112 -11.87 8.18 -2.38
CA PRO A 112 -12.67 8.33 -1.16
C PRO A 112 -12.97 7.00 -0.46
N SER A 113 -13.01 5.91 -1.22
CA SER A 113 -13.03 4.57 -0.67
C SER A 113 -12.36 3.61 -1.66
N ASP A 114 -11.85 2.51 -1.12
CA ASP A 114 -11.11 1.51 -1.87
C ASP A 114 -12.04 0.74 -2.81
N ILE A 115 -11.60 0.50 -4.05
CA ILE A 115 -12.34 -0.29 -5.04
C ILE A 115 -12.01 -1.76 -4.81
N PRO A 116 -12.96 -2.71 -4.87
CA PRO A 116 -12.65 -4.14 -4.79
C PRO A 116 -11.57 -4.53 -5.81
N HIS A 117 -10.45 -5.05 -5.31
CA HIS A 117 -9.30 -5.45 -6.13
C HIS A 117 -8.74 -6.81 -5.68
N CYS A 118 -9.60 -7.66 -5.09
CA CYS A 118 -9.30 -9.05 -4.77
C CYS A 118 -9.26 -9.91 -6.05
N TYR A 119 -8.71 -11.13 -5.98
CA TYR A 119 -8.63 -12.01 -7.15
C TYR A 119 -10.00 -12.33 -7.74
N GLN A 120 -10.96 -12.70 -6.88
CA GLN A 120 -12.33 -13.00 -7.30
C GLN A 120 -13.06 -11.76 -7.83
N CYS A 121 -12.77 -10.60 -7.24
CA CYS A 121 -13.30 -9.31 -7.67
C CYS A 121 -12.85 -8.99 -9.11
N ALA A 122 -11.58 -9.25 -9.44
CA ALA A 122 -11.05 -9.08 -10.79
C ALA A 122 -11.72 -10.02 -11.81
N ILE A 123 -11.96 -11.29 -11.44
CA ILE A 123 -12.71 -12.24 -12.27
C ILE A 123 -14.13 -11.73 -12.54
N GLN A 124 -14.81 -11.27 -11.50
CA GLN A 124 -16.17 -10.72 -11.61
C GLN A 124 -16.20 -9.47 -12.48
N ALA A 125 -15.18 -8.60 -12.38
CA ALA A 125 -15.08 -7.39 -13.20
C ALA A 125 -14.87 -7.70 -14.69
N TRP A 126 -14.04 -8.71 -14.97
CA TRP A 126 -13.76 -9.18 -16.33
C TRP A 126 -14.99 -9.81 -17.00
N ASP A 127 -15.90 -10.41 -16.22
CA ASP A 127 -17.14 -11.08 -16.64
C ASP A 127 -17.01 -11.87 -17.96
N HIS A 128 -16.20 -12.93 -17.96
CA HIS A 128 -16.04 -13.80 -19.13
C HIS A 128 -15.60 -13.06 -20.42
N GLY A 129 -14.92 -11.92 -20.28
CA GLY A 129 -14.46 -11.09 -21.38
C GLY A 129 -15.45 -10.03 -21.84
N LYS A 130 -16.63 -9.92 -21.20
CA LYS A 130 -17.59 -8.85 -21.48
C LYS A 130 -17.15 -7.50 -20.94
N MET A 131 -16.29 -7.49 -19.91
CA MET A 131 -15.73 -6.28 -19.30
C MET A 131 -16.80 -5.33 -18.78
N ASP A 132 -17.86 -5.87 -18.17
CA ASP A 132 -19.02 -5.09 -17.71
C ASP A 132 -19.44 -5.36 -16.25
N GLY A 133 -18.56 -6.01 -15.46
CA GLY A 133 -18.79 -6.33 -14.05
C GLY A 133 -18.08 -5.40 -13.06
N PHE A 134 -17.71 -4.18 -13.47
CA PHE A 134 -16.89 -3.26 -12.66
C PHE A 134 -17.66 -2.55 -11.53
N ASP A 135 -19.01 -2.49 -11.57
CA ASP A 135 -19.82 -1.86 -10.52
C ASP A 135 -19.96 -2.76 -9.28
N GLN A 136 -18.87 -2.96 -8.55
CA GLN A 136 -18.85 -3.82 -7.36
C GLN A 136 -19.00 -3.02 -6.07
N PRO A 137 -19.87 -3.43 -5.13
CA PRO A 137 -19.97 -2.77 -3.83
C PRO A 137 -18.65 -2.94 -3.03
N PRO A 138 -18.30 -1.96 -2.18
CA PRO A 138 -19.09 -0.79 -1.79
C PRO A 138 -18.89 0.46 -2.68
N THR A 139 -18.09 0.38 -3.74
CA THR A 139 -17.46 1.57 -4.37
C THR A 139 -17.48 1.60 -5.88
N GLY A 140 -18.25 0.74 -6.54
CA GLY A 140 -18.21 0.55 -7.99
C GLY A 140 -18.40 1.81 -8.84
N LYS A 141 -19.03 2.88 -8.33
CA LYS A 141 -19.03 4.19 -9.01
C LYS A 141 -17.63 4.72 -9.36
N TRP A 142 -16.62 4.43 -8.53
CA TRP A 142 -15.24 4.87 -8.74
C TRP A 142 -14.49 3.97 -9.72
N ALA A 143 -15.01 2.79 -10.05
CA ALA A 143 -14.45 1.96 -11.12
C ALA A 143 -14.68 2.59 -12.51
N TYR A 144 -15.64 3.50 -12.63
CA TYR A 144 -15.95 4.25 -13.85
C TYR A 144 -15.44 5.69 -13.78
N SER A 145 -14.22 5.90 -13.26
CA SER A 145 -13.59 7.22 -13.23
C SER A 145 -12.35 7.30 -14.11
N GLN A 146 -12.04 8.51 -14.57
CA GLN A 146 -10.77 8.82 -15.23
C GLN A 146 -10.22 10.17 -14.76
N LEU A 147 -8.91 10.25 -14.64
CA LEU A 147 -8.21 11.50 -14.43
C LEU A 147 -7.86 12.17 -15.76
N HIS A 148 -7.88 13.49 -15.74
CA HIS A 148 -7.51 14.32 -16.88
C HIS A 148 -6.16 15.01 -16.68
N ARG A 149 -5.60 15.57 -17.76
CA ARG A 149 -4.33 16.33 -17.76
C ARG A 149 -4.21 17.33 -16.61
N SER A 150 -5.29 18.07 -16.32
CA SER A 150 -5.31 19.07 -15.25
C SER A 150 -5.14 18.48 -13.85
N GLN A 151 -5.48 17.20 -13.66
CA GLN A 151 -5.36 16.47 -12.40
C GLN A 151 -4.03 15.71 -12.27
N LEU A 152 -3.38 15.41 -13.41
CA LEU A 152 -2.13 14.64 -13.49
C LEU A 152 -1.03 15.34 -14.32
N PRO A 153 -0.73 16.63 -14.09
CA PRO A 153 0.15 17.40 -14.98
C PRO A 153 1.57 16.83 -15.09
N ASN A 154 2.11 16.24 -14.00
CA ASN A 154 3.44 15.62 -14.02
C ASN A 154 3.48 14.32 -14.83
N TYR A 155 2.45 13.47 -14.70
CA TYR A 155 2.38 12.20 -15.43
C TYR A 155 2.20 12.44 -16.93
N TRP A 156 1.33 13.37 -17.30
CA TRP A 156 1.15 13.77 -18.69
C TRP A 156 2.43 14.34 -19.29
N ARG A 157 3.14 15.21 -18.55
CA ARG A 157 4.43 15.73 -19.00
C ARG A 157 5.49 14.64 -19.19
N TRP A 158 5.49 13.59 -18.36
CA TRP A 158 6.37 12.45 -18.55
C TRP A 158 5.98 11.62 -19.77
N ALA A 159 4.70 11.30 -19.94
CA ALA A 159 4.21 10.56 -21.11
C ALA A 159 4.44 11.31 -22.43
N GLU A 160 4.27 12.64 -22.47
CA GLU A 160 4.54 13.48 -23.65
C GLU A 160 6.02 13.50 -24.06
N ARG A 161 6.93 13.31 -23.10
CA ARG A 161 8.39 13.42 -23.31
C ARG A 161 9.10 12.08 -23.41
N ASN A 162 8.41 10.99 -23.11
CA ASN A 162 8.97 9.65 -23.01
C ASN A 162 8.02 8.66 -23.69
N VAL A 163 8.22 7.38 -23.43
CA VAL A 163 7.36 6.31 -23.94
C VAL A 163 6.27 6.02 -22.92
N LEU A 164 5.02 5.99 -23.40
CA LEU A 164 3.87 5.45 -22.67
C LEU A 164 3.53 4.10 -23.31
N PHE A 165 3.53 3.03 -22.51
CA PHE A 165 3.01 1.73 -22.93
C PHE A 165 1.53 1.68 -22.58
N ASP A 166 0.67 1.49 -23.58
CA ASP A 166 -0.79 1.42 -23.45
C ASP A 166 -1.38 0.01 -23.59
N ASP A 167 -0.54 -0.97 -23.94
CA ASP A 167 -0.82 -2.41 -23.85
C ASP A 167 0.10 -3.08 -22.81
N PHE A 168 0.11 -2.56 -21.58
CA PHE A 168 0.89 -3.10 -20.45
C PHE A 168 -0.03 -3.58 -19.32
N PHE A 169 0.00 -4.87 -19.03
CA PHE A 169 -0.93 -5.53 -18.12
C PHE A 169 -0.24 -6.00 -16.83
N SER A 170 -1.00 -6.09 -15.74
CA SER A 170 -0.52 -6.70 -14.50
C SER A 170 -0.19 -8.18 -14.73
N SER A 171 0.88 -8.67 -14.10
CA SER A 171 1.29 -10.07 -14.23
C SER A 171 0.30 -11.04 -13.59
N ALA A 172 -0.38 -10.60 -12.53
CA ALA A 172 -1.42 -11.37 -11.86
C ALA A 172 -2.72 -10.57 -11.73
N TRP A 173 -3.84 -11.29 -11.76
CA TRP A 173 -5.12 -10.75 -11.34
C TRP A 173 -5.16 -10.65 -9.82
N GLY A 174 -5.83 -9.62 -9.31
CA GLY A 174 -5.97 -9.39 -7.89
C GLY A 174 -5.02 -8.31 -7.36
N PRO A 175 -4.70 -8.35 -6.06
CA PRO A 175 -4.22 -7.18 -5.34
C PRO A 175 -2.70 -7.03 -5.38
N SER A 176 -2.19 -6.18 -4.47
CA SER A 176 -0.79 -5.81 -4.35
C SER A 176 0.14 -7.00 -4.13
N PHE A 177 -0.11 -7.84 -3.12
CA PHE A 177 0.84 -8.88 -2.70
C PHE A 177 1.35 -9.77 -3.85
N PRO A 178 0.50 -10.44 -4.65
CA PRO A 178 1.01 -11.27 -5.74
C PRO A 178 1.78 -10.45 -6.79
N ASN A 179 1.30 -9.25 -7.16
CA ASN A 179 1.94 -8.42 -8.17
C ASN A 179 3.30 -7.86 -7.69
N HIS A 180 3.46 -7.56 -6.39
CA HIS A 180 4.75 -7.20 -5.79
C HIS A 180 5.74 -8.37 -5.75
N LEU A 181 5.27 -9.63 -5.68
CA LEU A 181 6.17 -10.78 -5.87
C LEU A 181 6.59 -10.93 -7.34
N TYR A 182 5.66 -10.71 -8.27
CA TYR A 182 5.99 -10.71 -9.71
C TYR A 182 7.04 -9.65 -10.08
N THR A 183 7.03 -8.48 -9.46
CA THR A 183 8.05 -7.44 -9.74
C THR A 183 9.46 -7.88 -9.38
N ILE A 184 9.63 -8.75 -8.37
CA ILE A 184 10.95 -9.20 -7.93
C ILE A 184 11.32 -10.62 -8.36
N ALA A 185 10.38 -11.43 -8.86
CA ALA A 185 10.65 -12.85 -9.11
C ALA A 185 9.91 -13.46 -10.31
N ALA A 186 9.09 -12.67 -11.03
CA ALA A 186 8.24 -13.16 -12.11
C ALA A 186 7.32 -14.34 -11.73
N GLN A 187 6.99 -14.46 -10.44
CA GLN A 187 6.05 -15.43 -9.88
C GLN A 187 5.52 -14.93 -8.53
N SER A 188 4.41 -15.51 -8.06
CA SER A 188 3.84 -15.23 -6.73
C SER A 188 3.74 -16.47 -5.83
N ALA A 189 4.46 -17.56 -6.18
CA ALA A 189 4.29 -18.89 -5.57
C ALA A 189 2.82 -19.36 -5.54
N GLU A 190 2.05 -19.03 -6.58
CA GLU A 190 0.59 -19.29 -6.68
C GLU A 190 -0.26 -18.58 -5.62
N ALA A 191 0.28 -17.57 -4.92
CA ALA A 191 -0.53 -16.63 -4.17
C ALA A 191 -1.34 -15.76 -5.15
N ARG A 192 -2.63 -15.59 -4.89
CA ARG A 192 -3.52 -14.78 -5.75
C ARG A 192 -4.16 -13.60 -5.04
N ASP A 193 -4.12 -13.57 -3.71
CA ASP A 193 -4.70 -12.50 -2.91
C ASP A 193 -3.73 -11.99 -1.85
N ASN A 194 -4.11 -10.92 -1.16
CA ASN A 194 -3.35 -10.41 -0.02
C ASN A 194 -3.44 -11.39 1.16
N PRO A 195 -2.40 -11.50 2.01
CA PRO A 195 -2.49 -12.25 3.25
C PRO A 195 -3.66 -11.79 4.11
N ARG A 196 -4.49 -12.75 4.54
CA ARG A 196 -5.67 -12.51 5.37
C ARG A 196 -5.23 -12.09 6.76
N ARG A 197 -5.47 -10.82 7.09
CA ARG A 197 -5.21 -10.32 8.44
C ARG A 197 -6.26 -10.88 9.39
N PRO A 198 -5.86 -11.44 10.54
CA PRO A 198 -6.83 -11.83 11.56
C PRO A 198 -7.55 -10.57 12.08
N PRO A 199 -8.83 -10.69 12.48
CA PRO A 199 -9.56 -9.57 13.06
C PRO A 199 -8.80 -8.97 14.24
N LYS A 200 -8.62 -7.64 14.26
CA LYS A 200 -7.87 -6.85 15.27
C LYS A 200 -6.34 -6.89 15.18
N SER A 201 -5.74 -7.58 14.21
CA SER A 201 -4.30 -7.45 14.00
C SER A 201 -3.96 -6.14 13.30
N MET A 202 -3.06 -5.38 13.92
CA MET A 202 -2.43 -4.21 13.31
C MET A 202 -1.22 -4.60 12.46
N SER A 203 -1.08 -5.88 12.09
CA SER A 203 -0.01 -6.36 11.22
C SER A 203 0.08 -5.48 9.98
N ASN A 204 1.21 -4.82 9.87
CA ASN A 204 1.58 -3.92 8.79
C ASN A 204 2.55 -4.61 7.81
N THR A 205 2.59 -5.94 7.84
CA THR A 205 3.44 -6.73 6.95
C THR A 205 2.61 -7.74 6.16
N PHE A 206 3.11 -8.09 4.98
CA PHE A 206 2.65 -9.23 4.18
C PHE A 206 3.75 -10.28 4.02
N GLY A 207 4.82 -10.24 4.81
CA GLY A 207 6.00 -11.10 4.64
C GLY A 207 6.21 -12.16 5.73
N CYS A 208 7.45 -12.63 5.84
CA CYS A 208 7.90 -13.66 6.80
C CYS A 208 7.78 -13.27 8.27
N ASP A 209 7.64 -11.98 8.55
CA ASP A 209 7.36 -11.42 9.86
C ASP A 209 5.86 -11.29 10.16
N ALA A 210 4.99 -11.74 9.25
CA ALA A 210 3.56 -11.84 9.52
C ALA A 210 3.30 -12.81 10.68
N PRO A 211 2.34 -12.49 11.57
CA PRO A 211 2.03 -13.37 12.68
C PRO A 211 1.47 -14.71 12.19
N PRO A 212 1.61 -15.83 12.93
CA PRO A 212 1.33 -17.17 12.44
C PRO A 212 -0.08 -17.38 11.88
N GLU A 213 -1.07 -16.65 12.40
CA GLU A 213 -2.47 -16.70 11.99
C GLU A 213 -2.75 -15.93 10.68
N GLN A 214 -1.85 -15.04 10.26
CA GLN A 214 -1.95 -14.33 9.00
C GLN A 214 -1.45 -15.24 7.87
N LYS A 215 -2.37 -15.72 7.04
CA LYS A 215 -2.10 -16.66 5.95
C LYS A 215 -2.52 -16.08 4.61
N VAL A 216 -1.86 -16.50 3.54
CA VAL A 216 -2.25 -16.19 2.17
C VAL A 216 -2.85 -17.42 1.51
N GLU A 217 -3.84 -17.20 0.64
CA GLU A 217 -4.38 -18.25 -0.21
C GLU A 217 -3.39 -18.58 -1.33
N ARG A 218 -3.03 -19.86 -1.40
CA ARG A 218 -2.19 -20.43 -2.45
C ARG A 218 -2.97 -21.50 -3.19
N TYR A 219 -2.92 -21.44 -4.52
CA TYR A 219 -3.60 -22.38 -5.39
C TYR A 219 -2.64 -23.49 -5.78
N ASP A 220 -3.09 -24.74 -5.74
CA ASP A 220 -2.33 -25.85 -6.31
C ASP A 220 -2.58 -26.00 -7.82
N SER A 221 -1.86 -26.93 -8.46
CA SER A 221 -2.00 -27.23 -9.90
C SER A 221 -3.39 -27.75 -10.30
N GLN A 222 -4.20 -28.22 -9.33
CA GLN A 222 -5.57 -28.70 -9.54
C GLN A 222 -6.61 -27.59 -9.27
N GLY A 223 -6.15 -26.41 -8.83
CA GLY A 223 -7.00 -25.28 -8.47
C GLY A 223 -7.54 -25.33 -7.05
N HIS A 224 -7.11 -26.28 -6.21
CA HIS A 224 -7.49 -26.29 -4.80
C HIS A 224 -6.77 -25.18 -4.04
N VAL A 225 -7.45 -24.62 -3.05
CA VAL A 225 -6.95 -23.50 -2.24
C VAL A 225 -6.47 -24.01 -0.90
N GLY A 226 -5.20 -23.73 -0.59
CA GLY A 226 -4.60 -23.90 0.73
C GLY A 226 -4.23 -22.57 1.36
N LEU A 227 -4.21 -22.51 2.70
CA LEU A 227 -3.71 -21.36 3.44
C LEU A 227 -2.27 -21.62 3.88
N VAL A 228 -1.35 -20.75 3.48
CA VAL A 228 0.09 -20.88 3.77
C VAL A 228 0.63 -19.59 4.42
N PRO A 229 1.70 -19.66 5.23
CA PRO A 229 2.41 -18.46 5.67
C PRO A 229 2.81 -17.63 4.44
N PRO A 230 2.74 -16.28 4.49
CA PRO A 230 3.16 -15.44 3.38
C PRO A 230 4.69 -15.23 3.41
N CYS A 231 5.42 -16.34 3.47
CA CYS A 231 6.86 -16.42 3.53
C CYS A 231 7.32 -17.50 2.55
N PHE A 232 8.07 -17.11 1.54
CA PHE A 232 8.46 -17.97 0.44
C PHE A 232 9.97 -17.97 0.25
N ASP A 233 10.48 -18.95 -0.48
CA ASP A 233 11.93 -19.06 -0.73
C ASP A 233 12.24 -19.39 -2.20
N PHE A 234 11.67 -18.61 -3.12
CA PHE A 234 12.00 -18.70 -4.55
C PHE A 234 13.11 -17.72 -4.94
N ARG A 235 13.66 -17.91 -6.14
CA ARG A 235 14.70 -17.05 -6.71
C ARG A 235 14.10 -15.70 -7.14
N THR A 236 14.79 -14.62 -6.80
CA THR A 236 14.45 -13.23 -7.11
C THR A 236 15.43 -12.61 -8.12
N GLU A 237 15.09 -11.44 -8.65
CA GLU A 237 15.98 -10.55 -9.39
C GLU A 237 17.21 -10.19 -8.54
N GLY A 238 17.01 -9.91 -7.25
CA GLY A 238 18.10 -9.66 -6.31
C GLY A 238 19.11 -10.81 -6.26
N ASP A 239 18.64 -12.06 -6.29
CA ASP A 239 19.52 -13.24 -6.32
C ASP A 239 20.33 -13.32 -7.61
N VAL A 240 19.72 -12.93 -8.74
CA VAL A 240 20.39 -12.87 -10.04
C VAL A 240 21.47 -11.77 -10.03
N LEU A 241 21.15 -10.59 -9.49
CA LEU A 241 22.07 -9.45 -9.41
C LEU A 241 23.22 -9.72 -8.43
N ASN A 242 22.93 -10.31 -7.26
CA ASN A 242 23.93 -10.74 -6.28
C ASN A 242 24.94 -11.72 -6.90
N ARG A 243 24.44 -12.75 -7.60
CA ARG A 243 25.30 -13.74 -8.28
C ARG A 243 26.20 -13.11 -9.35
N ALA A 244 25.71 -12.06 -10.00
CA ALA A 244 26.47 -11.34 -11.03
C ALA A 244 27.35 -10.22 -10.45
N HIS A 245 27.37 -10.04 -9.12
CA HIS A 245 28.01 -8.92 -8.44
C HIS A 245 27.58 -7.53 -8.97
N ILE A 246 26.32 -7.42 -9.41
CA ILE A 246 25.74 -6.15 -9.88
C ILE A 246 25.12 -5.43 -8.67
N PRO A 247 25.50 -4.18 -8.40
CA PRO A 247 24.95 -3.43 -7.27
C PRO A 247 23.47 -3.16 -7.48
N TRP A 248 22.68 -3.34 -6.42
CA TRP A 248 21.26 -3.04 -6.42
C TRP A 248 20.81 -2.65 -5.01
N ALA A 249 19.64 -2.02 -4.95
CA ALA A 249 18.99 -1.68 -3.71
C ALA A 249 17.47 -1.72 -3.91
N TYR A 250 16.76 -2.09 -2.86
CA TYR A 250 15.29 -2.03 -2.82
C TYR A 250 14.87 -1.09 -1.70
N TYR A 251 14.22 0.01 -2.10
CA TYR A 251 13.77 1.05 -1.19
C TYR A 251 12.27 0.89 -0.94
N ALA A 252 11.92 0.50 0.28
CA ALA A 252 10.54 0.40 0.74
C ALA A 252 10.41 0.90 2.18
N ALA A 253 9.16 1.04 2.62
CA ALA A 253 8.85 1.30 4.01
C ALA A 253 9.51 0.23 4.90
N THR A 254 9.98 0.60 6.08
CA THR A 254 10.45 -0.34 7.11
C THR A 254 9.28 -0.85 7.95
N GLU A 255 9.51 -1.86 8.78
CA GLU A 255 8.50 -2.49 9.63
C GLU A 255 7.71 -1.52 10.53
N ARG A 256 8.20 -0.29 10.79
CA ARG A 256 7.45 0.70 11.59
C ARG A 256 6.77 1.77 10.74
N GLN A 257 6.97 1.75 9.44
CA GLN A 257 6.45 2.74 8.50
C GLN A 257 5.17 2.26 7.83
N ARG A 258 4.30 3.22 7.49
CA ARG A 258 3.11 2.94 6.69
C ARG A 258 3.56 2.45 5.30
N GLY A 259 2.91 1.41 4.81
CA GLY A 259 3.21 0.82 3.50
C GLY A 259 4.22 -0.32 3.52
N TYR A 260 4.64 -0.79 4.70
CA TYR A 260 5.55 -1.94 4.79
C TYR A 260 5.00 -3.23 4.16
N ILE A 261 3.67 -3.34 4.06
CA ILE A 261 2.97 -4.39 3.32
C ILE A 261 3.39 -4.52 1.85
N TRP A 262 4.00 -3.47 1.28
CA TRP A 262 4.50 -3.44 -0.09
C TRP A 262 5.99 -3.75 -0.19
N SER A 263 6.65 -4.10 0.92
CA SER A 263 8.05 -4.54 0.89
C SER A 263 8.12 -5.98 0.39
N ALA A 264 8.26 -6.18 -0.93
CA ALA A 264 8.22 -7.51 -1.54
C ALA A 264 9.27 -8.47 -0.95
N TYR A 265 10.48 -7.97 -0.69
CA TYR A 265 11.57 -8.77 -0.12
C TYR A 265 11.32 -9.20 1.33
N SER A 266 10.37 -8.59 2.07
CA SER A 266 10.01 -9.10 3.41
C SER A 266 9.31 -10.46 3.33
N ALA A 267 8.75 -10.83 2.18
CA ALA A 267 8.11 -12.12 1.93
C ALA A 267 9.06 -13.20 1.43
N ILE A 268 10.37 -12.91 1.34
CA ILE A 268 11.38 -13.86 0.91
C ILE A 268 12.25 -14.26 2.10
N ASP A 269 12.16 -15.52 2.51
CA ASP A 269 12.73 -16.07 3.74
C ASP A 269 14.22 -15.77 3.86
N ARG A 270 15.01 -16.08 2.82
CA ARG A 270 16.46 -15.81 2.82
C ARG A 270 16.82 -14.34 3.03
N TYR A 271 16.00 -13.39 2.58
CA TYR A 271 16.31 -11.97 2.77
C TYR A 271 15.83 -11.43 4.11
N ARG A 272 14.83 -12.08 4.73
CA ARG A 272 14.23 -11.60 5.97
C ARG A 272 14.83 -12.27 7.21
N ASN A 273 15.06 -13.58 7.15
CA ASN A 273 15.46 -14.40 8.28
C ASN A 273 16.95 -14.81 8.24
N ASP A 274 17.63 -14.67 7.10
CA ASP A 274 19.07 -14.91 6.93
C ASP A 274 19.78 -13.76 6.17
N PRO A 275 19.68 -12.50 6.67
CA PRO A 275 20.10 -11.31 5.94
C PRO A 275 21.63 -11.13 5.81
#